data_AF-A0A528TGJ0-F1
#
_entry.id   AF-A0A528TGJ0-F1
#
_cell.length_a   1.000
_cell.length_b   1.000
_cell.length_c   1.000
_cell.angle_alpha   90.00
_cell.angle_beta   90.00
_cell.angle_gamma   90.00
#
_symmetry.space_group_name_H-M   'P 1'
#
loop_
_entity.id
_entity.type
_entity.pdbx_description
1 polymer ?
#
loop_
_entity_poly.entity_id
_entity_poly.type
_entity_poly.pdbx_seq_one_letter_code
_entity_poly.pdbx_strand_id
1 'polypeptide(L)'
;IHAFHTEGAGGGHAPDIIKVCGLPNVIPSSTNPTRPYTVNTLAEHLDMLMVCHHLSPSIPEDIAFAESRIRKETIAAEDILHDIGAFSIISSDSQAMGRV
;
A
#
# COMPACT_ATOMS: atom_id res chain seq x y z
N ILE A 1 -12.43 14.47 -0.83
CA ILE A 1 -12.22 13.33 -1.75
C ILE A 1 -11.78 12.13 -0.93
N HIS A 2 -12.29 10.94 -1.20
CA HIS A 2 -11.87 9.72 -0.51
C HIS A 2 -10.72 9.07 -1.29
N ALA A 3 -9.58 8.88 -0.63
CA ALA A 3 -8.43 8.17 -1.18
C ALA A 3 -8.41 6.72 -0.66
N PHE A 4 -8.42 5.75 -1.58
CA PHE A 4 -8.25 4.33 -1.28
C PHE A 4 -6.77 3.99 -1.07
N HIS A 5 -6.50 2.91 -0.30
CA HIS A 5 -5.17 2.33 -0.02
C HIS A 5 -4.05 3.37 0.04
N THR A 6 -4.24 4.37 0.90
CA THR A 6 -3.50 5.64 0.87
C THR A 6 -2.01 5.48 1.19
N GLU A 7 -1.62 4.39 1.85
CA GLU A 7 -0.21 4.02 2.05
C GLU A 7 0.52 3.78 0.72
N GLY A 8 -0.19 3.21 -0.27
CA GLY A 8 0.25 3.11 -1.66
C GLY A 8 0.59 1.72 -2.17
N ALA A 9 0.69 0.67 -1.34
CA ALA A 9 0.92 -0.70 -1.81
C ALA A 9 -0.21 -1.16 -2.75
N GLY A 10 -1.47 -0.92 -2.37
CA GLY A 10 -2.65 -1.17 -3.21
C GLY A 10 -2.72 -0.32 -4.48
N GLY A 11 -2.00 0.81 -4.53
CA GLY A 11 -1.88 1.69 -5.70
C GLY A 11 -1.76 3.16 -5.34
N GLY A 12 -1.05 3.94 -6.16
CA GLY A 12 -0.88 5.37 -5.96
C GLY A 12 0.41 5.91 -6.57
N HIS A 13 0.63 7.22 -6.45
CA HIS A 13 1.85 7.87 -6.89
C HIS A 13 3.05 7.34 -6.08
N ALA A 14 4.03 6.73 -6.75
CA ALA A 14 5.23 6.22 -6.09
C ALA A 14 6.26 7.34 -5.89
N PRO A 15 6.93 7.44 -4.72
CA PRO A 15 6.73 6.65 -3.49
C PRO A 15 5.82 7.33 -2.46
N ASP A 16 5.16 8.44 -2.80
CA ASP A 16 4.78 9.46 -1.82
C ASP A 16 3.27 9.78 -1.74
N ILE A 17 2.41 8.93 -2.30
CA ILE A 17 0.95 9.07 -2.17
C ILE A 17 0.48 9.23 -0.72
N ILE A 18 1.15 8.61 0.25
CA ILE A 18 0.80 8.68 1.68
C ILE A 18 0.74 10.12 2.23
N LYS A 19 1.41 11.08 1.58
CA LYS A 19 1.34 12.51 1.94
C LYS A 19 -0.08 13.07 1.90
N VAL A 20 -1.00 12.47 1.13
CA VAL A 20 -2.39 12.96 1.05
C VAL A 20 -3.15 12.83 2.38
N CYS A 21 -2.65 12.03 3.34
CA CYS A 21 -3.20 11.98 4.70
C CYS A 21 -3.12 13.33 5.43
N GLY A 22 -2.18 14.21 5.03
CA GLY A 22 -2.05 15.55 5.60
C GLY A 22 -2.94 16.61 4.96
N LEU A 23 -3.70 16.27 3.92
CA LEU A 23 -4.51 17.23 3.18
C LEU A 23 -5.92 17.38 3.80
N PRO A 24 -6.40 18.60 4.07
CA PRO A 24 -7.63 18.83 4.83
C PRO A 24 -8.90 18.39 4.09
N ASN A 25 -8.82 18.26 2.76
CA ASN A 25 -9.93 17.88 1.88
C ASN A 25 -9.89 16.40 1.48
N VAL A 26 -8.99 15.60 2.05
CA VAL A 26 -8.85 14.16 1.78
C VAL A 26 -9.36 13.36 2.97
N ILE A 27 -10.12 12.30 2.67
CA ILE A 27 -10.52 11.28 3.63
C ILE A 27 -9.66 10.05 3.29
N PRO A 28 -8.57 9.78 4.02
CA PRO A 28 -7.66 8.68 3.72
C PRO A 28 -8.17 7.35 4.29
N SER A 29 -8.16 6.31 3.46
CA SER A 29 -8.41 4.93 3.91
C SER A 29 -7.25 3.99 3.57
N SER A 30 -7.14 2.92 4.37
CA SER A 30 -6.27 1.77 4.11
C SER A 30 -7.05 0.58 3.60
N THR A 31 -6.37 -0.33 2.93
CA THR A 31 -6.88 -1.66 2.62
C THR A 31 -6.20 -2.69 3.51
N ASN A 32 -6.83 -3.84 3.73
CA ASN A 32 -6.46 -4.70 4.85
C ASN A 32 -5.19 -5.56 4.71
N PRO A 33 -4.59 -5.84 3.54
CA PRO A 33 -3.42 -6.72 3.50
C PRO A 33 -2.15 -6.14 4.12
N THR A 34 -2.00 -4.82 4.15
CA THR A 34 -0.86 -4.15 4.79
C THR A 34 -1.04 -3.99 6.31
N ARG A 35 -2.16 -4.49 6.88
CA ARG A 35 -2.62 -4.18 8.23
C ARG A 35 -2.67 -5.44 9.13
N PRO A 36 -1.92 -5.52 10.24
CA PRO A 36 -0.78 -4.67 10.59
C PRO A 36 0.48 -5.04 9.80
N TYR A 37 1.55 -4.24 9.98
CA TYR A 37 2.85 -4.61 9.45
C TYR A 37 3.43 -5.82 10.19
N THR A 38 3.83 -6.86 9.44
CA THR A 38 4.39 -8.11 9.98
C THR A 38 5.64 -8.55 9.23
N VAL A 39 6.32 -9.58 9.75
CA VAL A 39 7.54 -10.14 9.16
C VAL A 39 7.35 -10.68 7.73
N ASN A 40 6.14 -11.11 7.36
CA ASN A 40 5.85 -11.66 6.04
C ASN A 40 5.28 -10.63 5.06
N THR A 41 4.88 -9.45 5.53
CA THR A 41 4.11 -8.48 4.75
C THR A 41 4.83 -8.09 3.45
N LEU A 42 6.12 -7.80 3.50
CA LEU A 42 6.85 -7.39 2.29
C LEU A 42 6.99 -8.49 1.25
N ALA A 43 7.42 -9.68 1.68
CA ALA A 43 7.64 -10.80 0.76
C ALA A 43 6.33 -11.21 0.09
N GLU A 44 5.23 -11.27 0.85
CA GLU A 44 3.90 -11.55 0.32
C GLU A 44 3.45 -10.49 -0.70
N HIS A 45 3.59 -9.20 -0.36
CA HIS A 45 3.08 -8.14 -1.23
C HIS A 45 3.91 -7.94 -2.49
N LEU A 46 5.24 -8.15 -2.41
CA LEU A 46 6.10 -8.09 -3.57
C LEU A 46 5.73 -9.19 -4.57
N ASP A 47 5.62 -10.43 -4.11
CA ASP A 47 5.23 -11.56 -4.97
C ASP A 47 3.81 -11.39 -5.54
N MET A 48 2.86 -10.98 -4.70
CA MET A 48 1.49 -10.67 -5.14
C MET A 48 1.47 -9.61 -6.25
N LEU A 49 2.21 -8.51 -6.08
CA LEU A 49 2.26 -7.44 -7.07
C LEU A 49 2.88 -7.94 -8.39
N MET A 50 3.97 -8.70 -8.30
CA MET A 50 4.64 -9.29 -9.47
C MET A 50 3.67 -10.17 -10.26
N VAL A 51 2.90 -11.04 -9.58
CA VAL A 51 1.90 -11.91 -10.21
C VAL A 51 0.76 -11.11 -10.82
N CYS A 52 0.13 -10.20 -10.07
CA CYS A 52 -1.04 -9.43 -10.54
C CYS A 52 -0.71 -8.55 -11.75
N HIS A 53 0.51 -8.05 -11.85
CA HIS A 53 0.97 -7.21 -12.95
C HIS A 53 1.71 -7.99 -14.06
N HIS A 54 1.80 -9.32 -13.96
CA HIS A 54 2.52 -10.17 -14.93
C HIS A 54 3.98 -9.75 -15.15
N LEU A 55 4.64 -9.33 -14.08
CA LEU A 55 6.01 -8.84 -14.08
C LEU A 55 7.01 -10.00 -14.09
N SER A 56 8.18 -9.78 -14.67
CA SER A 56 9.26 -10.77 -14.70
C SER A 56 10.39 -10.41 -13.74
N PRO A 57 10.82 -11.34 -12.86
CA PRO A 57 12.02 -11.14 -12.03
C PRO A 57 13.32 -11.15 -12.85
N SER A 58 13.27 -11.42 -14.16
CA SER A 58 14.44 -11.31 -15.05
C SER A 58 14.57 -9.93 -15.71
N ILE A 59 13.59 -9.04 -15.54
CA ILE A 59 13.55 -7.70 -16.15
C ILE A 59 13.83 -6.66 -15.05
N PRO A 60 14.94 -5.90 -15.12
CA PRO A 60 15.30 -4.91 -14.09
C PRO A 60 14.23 -3.83 -13.88
N GLU A 61 13.58 -3.38 -14.95
CA GLU A 61 12.52 -2.36 -14.91
C GLU A 61 11.28 -2.85 -14.15
N ASP A 62 10.96 -4.14 -14.28
CA ASP A 62 9.84 -4.76 -13.58
C ASP A 62 10.11 -4.86 -12.07
N ILE A 63 11.34 -5.24 -11.70
CA ILE A 63 11.80 -5.22 -10.30
C ILE A 63 11.75 -3.80 -9.75
N ALA A 64 12.30 -2.83 -10.49
CA ALA A 64 12.32 -1.44 -10.07
C ALA A 64 10.91 -0.87 -9.88
N PHE A 65 9.96 -1.22 -10.76
CA PHE A 65 8.56 -0.87 -10.60
C PHE A 65 7.98 -1.50 -9.31
N ALA A 66 8.20 -2.80 -9.09
CA ALA A 66 7.66 -3.49 -7.94
C ALA A 66 8.21 -2.95 -6.61
N GLU A 67 9.53 -2.74 -6.52
CA GLU A 67 10.21 -2.16 -5.36
C GLU A 67 9.83 -0.69 -5.12
N SER A 68 9.55 0.07 -6.19
CA SER A 68 9.05 1.45 -6.04
C SER A 68 7.67 1.51 -5.38
N ARG A 69 6.87 0.43 -5.49
CA ARG A 69 5.48 0.37 -5.02
C ARG A 69 5.35 -0.32 -3.65
N ILE A 70 6.03 -1.45 -3.44
CA ILE A 70 6.00 -2.20 -2.17
C ILE A 70 7.15 -1.72 -1.27
N ARG A 71 6.85 -0.82 -0.34
CA ARG A 71 7.84 -0.12 0.47
C ARG A 71 7.65 -0.41 1.95
N LYS A 72 8.72 -0.83 2.63
CA LYS A 72 8.69 -1.09 4.08
C LYS A 72 8.32 0.15 4.88
N GLU A 73 8.87 1.28 4.47
CA GLU A 73 8.84 2.54 5.19
C GLU A 73 7.41 3.06 5.28
N THR A 74 6.67 3.04 4.16
CA THR A 74 5.29 3.53 4.12
C THR A 74 4.30 2.54 4.73
N ILE A 75 4.48 1.22 4.54
CA ILE A 75 3.65 0.19 5.20
C ILE A 75 3.80 0.27 6.73
N ALA A 76 5.03 0.42 7.24
CA ALA A 76 5.25 0.58 8.68
C ALA A 76 4.72 1.93 9.20
N ALA A 77 4.80 3.00 8.41
CA ALA A 77 4.24 4.30 8.79
C ALA A 77 2.71 4.27 8.87
N GLU A 78 2.04 3.49 8.03
CA GLU A 78 0.58 3.33 8.03
C GLU A 78 0.06 2.88 9.41
N ASP A 79 0.76 1.96 10.09
CA ASP A 79 0.42 1.53 11.47
C ASP A 79 0.33 2.72 12.43
N ILE A 80 1.37 3.56 12.43
CA ILE A 80 1.45 4.73 13.31
C ILE A 80 0.44 5.81 12.89
N LEU A 81 0.20 5.98 11.59
CA LEU A 81 -0.74 6.97 11.09
C LEU A 81 -2.20 6.60 11.40
N HIS A 82 -2.54 5.32 11.48
CA HIS A 82 -3.82 4.88 12.07
C HIS A 82 -3.88 5.21 13.57
N ASP A 83 -2.82 4.91 14.32
CA ASP A 83 -2.78 5.10 15.78
C ASP A 83 -2.98 6.58 16.19
N ILE A 84 -2.42 7.51 15.42
CA ILE A 84 -2.59 8.96 15.66
C ILE A 84 -3.84 9.56 15.00
N GLY A 85 -4.64 8.76 14.30
CA GLY A 85 -5.88 9.20 13.63
C GLY A 85 -5.69 9.98 12.32
N ALA A 86 -4.52 9.90 11.69
CA ALA A 86 -4.27 10.48 10.37
C ALA A 86 -4.92 9.66 9.24
N PHE A 87 -5.10 8.35 9.43
CA PHE A 87 -6.02 7.54 8.63
C PHE A 87 -7.38 7.47 9.31
N SER A 88 -8.46 7.43 8.52
CA SER A 88 -9.83 7.50 9.06
C SER A 88 -10.68 6.27 8.78
N ILE A 89 -10.27 5.39 7.86
CA ILE A 89 -11.06 4.24 7.40
C ILE A 89 -10.15 3.04 7.12
N ILE A 90 -10.63 1.84 7.42
CA ILE A 90 -10.09 0.56 6.91
C ILE A 90 -11.14 -0.08 6.00
N SER A 91 -10.75 -0.51 4.81
CA SER A 91 -11.58 -1.25 3.86
C SER A 91 -10.89 -2.55 3.41
N SER A 92 -11.60 -3.39 2.65
CA SER A 92 -11.09 -4.70 2.22
C SER A 92 -10.18 -4.61 1.01
N ASP A 93 -10.68 -4.03 -0.09
CA ASP A 93 -10.21 -4.24 -1.46
C ASP A 93 -10.43 -5.68 -1.97
N SER A 94 -11.63 -6.20 -1.69
CA SER A 94 -11.97 -7.61 -1.83
C SER A 94 -11.52 -8.22 -3.16
N GLN A 95 -10.66 -9.23 -3.08
CA GLN A 95 -10.10 -10.00 -4.21
C GLN A 95 -9.25 -9.19 -5.20
N ALA A 96 -8.89 -7.94 -4.88
CA ALA A 96 -8.12 -7.04 -5.73
C ALA A 96 -6.95 -6.41 -4.98
N MET A 97 -6.12 -7.26 -4.34
CA MET A 97 -5.17 -6.87 -3.27
C MET A 97 -5.87 -6.60 -1.93
N GLY A 98 -6.82 -7.47 -1.57
CA GLY A 98 -7.61 -7.34 -0.35
C GLY A 98 -8.44 -8.57 -0.01
N ARG A 99 -8.80 -8.69 1.27
CA ARG A 99 -9.58 -9.81 1.82
C ARG A 99 -10.94 -9.30 2.31
N VAL A 100 -12.05 -9.97 1.97
CA VAL A 100 -13.41 -9.54 2.40
C VAL A 100 -13.61 -9.69 3.91
#